data_AF-A0A950CFZ7-F1
#
_entry.id   AF-A0A950CFZ7-F1
#
_cell.length_a   1.000
_cell.length_b   1.000
_cell.length_c   1.000
_cell.angle_alpha   90.00
_cell.angle_beta   90.00
_cell.angle_gamma   90.00
#
_symmetry.space_group_name_H-M   'P 1'
#
loop_
_entity.id
_entity.type
_entity.pdbx_description
1 polymer ?
#
loop_
_entity_poly.entity_id
_entity_poly.type
_entity_poly.pdbx_seq_one_letter_code
_entity_poly.pdbx_strand_id
1 'polypeptide(L)' 'MIDLQDQYRTWLDNLPDSLEASRLAEKLQAIAELDLEELQAIDTPRGYGRD' A
#
# COMPACT_ATOMS: atom_id res chain seq x y z
N MET A 1 -1.28 8.98 -0.36
CA MET A 1 -0.50 7.74 -0.19
C MET A 1 -1.36 6.63 0.39
N ILE A 2 -2.11 6.88 1.48
CA ILE A 2 -3.13 5.95 2.02
C ILE A 2 -4.21 5.60 0.99
N ASP A 3 -4.74 6.58 0.26
CA ASP A 3 -5.74 6.36 -0.80
C ASP A 3 -5.28 5.34 -1.87
N LEU A 4 -4.00 5.39 -2.24
CA LEU A 4 -3.42 4.46 -3.20
C LEU A 4 -3.28 3.04 -2.60
N GLN A 5 -2.97 2.93 -1.31
CA GLN A 5 -2.92 1.65 -0.62
C GLN A 5 -4.31 1.02 -0.50
N ASP A 6 -5.34 1.81 -0.25
CA ASP A 6 -6.74 1.36 -0.22
C ASP A 6 -7.19 0.82 -1.59
N GLN A 7 -6.76 1.48 -2.67
CA GLN A 7 -6.97 1.00 -4.03
C GLN A 7 -6.28 -0.34 -4.31
N TYR A 8 -5.03 -0.54 -3.83
CA TYR A 8 -4.34 -1.82 -3.94
C TYR A 8 -5.02 -2.92 -3.12
N ARG A 9 -5.56 -2.59 -1.95
CA ARG A 9 -6.33 -3.51 -1.11
C ARG A 9 -7.63 -3.92 -1.79
N THR A 10 -8.33 -2.98 -2.43
CA THR A 10 -9.52 -3.26 -3.24
C THR A 10 -9.20 -4.19 -4.41
N TRP A 11 -8.07 -3.99 -5.09
CA TRP A 11 -7.63 -4.90 -6.15
C TRP A 11 -7.25 -6.29 -5.64
N LEU A 12 -6.67 -6.40 -4.45
CA LEU A 12 -6.39 -7.68 -3.83
C LEU A 12 -7.68 -8.43 -3.46
N ASP A 13 -8.67 -7.73 -2.93
CA ASP A 13 -9.98 -8.30 -2.55
C ASP A 13 -10.78 -8.79 -3.78
N ASN A 14 -10.60 -8.13 -4.93
CA ASN A 14 -11.29 -8.47 -6.18
C ASN A 14 -10.43 -9.34 -7.12
N LEU A 15 -9.35 -9.95 -6.62
CA LEU A 15 -8.48 -10.78 -7.44
C LEU A 15 -9.19 -12.09 -7.82
N PRO A 16 -9.15 -12.53 -9.10
CA PRO A 16 -9.70 -13.84 -9.47
C PRO A 16 -8.86 -14.98 -8.88
N ASP A 17 -9.50 -16.10 -8.49
CA ASP A 17 -8.87 -17.31 -7.91
C ASP A 17 -7.61 -17.77 -8.65
N SER A 18 -7.61 -17.69 -9.99
CA SER A 18 -6.47 -18.11 -10.81
C SER A 18 -5.19 -17.31 -10.54
N LEU A 19 -5.29 -16.15 -9.86
CA LEU A 19 -4.18 -15.25 -9.56
C LEU A 19 -3.87 -15.18 -8.06
N GLU A 20 -4.66 -15.80 -7.18
CA GLU A 20 -4.43 -15.75 -5.72
C GLU A 20 -3.06 -16.29 -5.30
N ALA A 21 -2.57 -17.34 -5.97
CA ALA A 21 -1.24 -17.92 -5.70
C ALA A 21 -0.12 -17.29 -6.56
N SER A 22 -0.41 -16.23 -7.30
CA SER A 22 0.57 -15.59 -8.18
C SER A 22 1.43 -14.57 -7.45
N ARG A 23 2.63 -14.32 -7.98
CA ARG A 23 3.52 -13.22 -7.54
C ARG A 23 2.87 -11.83 -7.52
N LEU A 24 1.78 -11.66 -8.28
CA LEU A 24 0.98 -10.44 -8.27
C LEU A 24 0.24 -10.28 -6.92
N ALA A 25 -0.46 -11.33 -6.47
CA ALA A 25 -1.16 -11.33 -5.19
C ALA A 25 -0.18 -11.06 -4.03
N GLU A 26 0.97 -11.74 -4.03
CA GLU A 26 2.02 -11.53 -3.03
C GLU A 26 2.48 -10.06 -2.95
N LYS A 27 2.63 -9.39 -4.10
CA LYS A 27 3.04 -7.98 -4.15
C LYS A 27 1.94 -7.03 -3.71
N LEU A 28 0.69 -7.29 -4.11
CA LEU A 28 -0.47 -6.49 -3.69
C LEU A 28 -0.67 -6.60 -2.19
N GLN A 29 -0.53 -7.81 -1.62
CA GLN A 29 -0.59 -8.05 -0.20
C GLN A 29 0.52 -7.30 0.54
N ALA A 30 1.77 -7.42 0.08
CA ALA A 30 2.90 -6.70 0.69
C ALA A 30 2.70 -5.18 0.72
N ILE A 31 2.04 -4.58 -0.28
CA ILE A 31 1.71 -3.15 -0.30
C ILE A 31 0.54 -2.84 0.64
N ALA A 32 -0.49 -3.68 0.66
CA ALA A 32 -1.66 -3.52 1.52
C ALA A 32 -1.30 -3.63 3.01
N GLU A 33 -0.29 -4.42 3.36
CA GLU A 33 0.21 -4.63 4.72
C GLU A 33 1.20 -3.56 5.22
N LEU A 34 1.60 -2.60 4.37
CA LEU A 34 2.48 -1.50 4.82
C LEU A 34 1.76 -0.62 5.84
N ASP A 35 2.35 -0.43 7.01
CA ASP A 35 1.83 0.55 7.97
C ASP A 35 2.27 1.96 7.55
N LEU A 36 1.41 2.62 6.76
CA LEU A 36 1.62 3.99 6.29
C LEU A 36 1.06 5.03 7.26
N GLU A 37 0.28 4.59 8.25
CA GLU A 37 -0.28 5.44 9.30
C GLU A 37 0.82 5.93 10.24
N GLU A 38 1.72 5.05 10.66
CA GLU A 38 2.94 5.39 11.40
C GLU A 38 3.79 6.43 10.64
N LEU A 39 3.92 6.30 9.32
CA LEU A 39 4.67 7.25 8.49
C LEU A 39 4.00 8.64 8.40
N GLN A 40 2.67 8.72 8.45
CA GLN A 40 1.96 10.00 8.51
C GLN A 40 2.04 10.65 9.88
N ALA A 41 2.14 9.86 10.95
CA ALA A 41 2.26 10.37 12.31
C ALA A 41 3.63 11.03 12.59
N ILE A 42 4.62 10.81 11.71
CA ILE A 42 5.94 11.43 11.83
C ILE A 42 5.84 12.90 11.41
N ASP A 43 6.09 13.80 12.37
CA ASP A 43 6.27 15.23 12.07
C ASP A 43 7.56 15.38 11.25
N THR A 44 7.40 15.58 9.94
CA THR A 44 8.55 15.73 9.05
C THR A 44 9.25 17.05 9.40
N PRO A 45 10.56 17.04 9.68
CA PRO A 45 11.29 18.26 10.00
C PRO A 45 11.09 19.26 8.86
N ARG A 46 10.67 20.48 9.24
CA ARG A 46 10.28 21.58 8.35
C ARG A 46 11.29 21.75 7.20
N GLY A 47 10.98 21.23 6.01
CA GLY A 47 11.88 21.23 4.85
C GLY A 47 11.95 19.92 4.05
N TYR A 48 11.45 18.81 4.59
CA TYR A 48 11.36 17.56 3.83
C TYR A 48 10.30 17.67 2.70
N GLY A 49 10.72 17.51 1.45
CA GLY A 49 9.85 17.63 0.26
C GLY A 49 9.90 18.98 -0.47
N ARG A 50 10.84 19.87 -0.12
CA ARG A 50 11.23 21.00 -0.98
C ARG A 50 12.49 20.64 -1.77
N ASP A 51 12.33 19.84 -2.82
CA ASP A 51 13.09 19.86 -4.09
C ASP A 51 12.47 18.79 -5.02
#